data_AF-A0A2E2AN87-F1
#
_entry.id   AF-A0A2E2AN87-F1
#
_cell.length_a   1.000
_cell.length_b   1.000
_cell.length_c   1.000
_cell.angle_alpha   90.00
_cell.angle_beta   90.00
_cell.angle_gamma   90.00
#
_symmetry.space_group_name_H-M   'P 1'
#
loop_
_entity.id
_entity.type
_entity.pdbx_description
1 polymer ?
#
loop_
_entity_poly.entity_id
_entity_poly.type
_entity_poly.pdbx_seq_one_letter_code
_entity_poly.pdbx_strand_id
1 'polypeptide(L)'
;MKKTLTIISLFTVVSSHCFERDYVSEAVLTKEQEMTISDLVKKFGIKEISKISTHNLFPSPFRSIRVFEAEQVKGRNVTFQVLNVSYNKWLPADSKPKKNQIQLGNFWADKPLSRSQTILKVDKNVYRTNSIQGIIAEDCEMILSKLISNKYDISPSVNKDSLNQVNWSKPISFFKAKTNAEFKKASVSVTFLHKLKDNGFFDLEIKIKGDKLIIAQILQSNSLAHEIRNNNNHKCDFIRV
;
A
#
# COMPACT_ATOMS: atom_id res chain seq x y z
N MET A 1 45.73 51.98 -8.65
CA MET A 1 44.95 51.13 -7.72
C MET A 1 43.76 50.55 -8.48
N LYS A 2 43.82 49.29 -8.91
CA LYS A 2 42.73 48.62 -9.64
C LYS A 2 41.87 47.85 -8.63
N LYS A 3 40.59 48.22 -8.50
CA LYS A 3 39.62 47.57 -7.61
C LYS A 3 39.10 46.30 -8.28
N THR A 4 39.35 45.16 -7.67
CA THR A 4 38.83 43.86 -8.11
C THR A 4 37.39 43.72 -7.63
N LEU A 5 36.44 43.60 -8.56
CA LEU A 5 35.03 43.39 -8.26
C LEU A 5 34.79 41.88 -8.13
N THR A 6 34.67 41.38 -6.91
CA THR A 6 34.34 39.97 -6.64
C THR A 6 32.82 39.78 -6.79
N ILE A 7 32.40 39.16 -7.89
CA ILE A 7 31.01 38.74 -8.09
C ILE A 7 30.82 37.41 -7.36
N ILE A 8 30.15 37.43 -6.22
CA ILE A 8 29.70 36.23 -5.52
C ILE A 8 28.44 35.72 -6.25
N SER A 9 28.62 34.72 -7.12
CA SER A 9 27.49 33.99 -7.68
C SER A 9 26.86 33.13 -6.58
N LEU A 10 25.67 33.56 -6.14
CA LEU A 10 24.82 32.81 -5.23
C LEU A 10 24.19 31.63 -6.00
N PHE A 11 24.83 30.47 -5.96
CA PHE A 11 24.20 29.23 -6.42
C PHE A 11 23.04 28.90 -5.48
N THR A 12 21.80 29.18 -5.91
CA THR A 12 20.63 28.63 -5.27
C THR A 12 20.67 27.11 -5.45
N VAL A 13 20.87 26.37 -4.37
CA VAL A 13 20.70 24.92 -4.34
C VAL A 13 19.23 24.66 -4.61
N VAL A 14 18.87 24.42 -5.87
CA VAL A 14 17.58 23.85 -6.22
C VAL A 14 17.60 22.45 -5.62
N SER A 15 17.03 22.32 -4.41
CA SER A 15 16.77 21.02 -3.80
C SER A 15 15.89 20.25 -4.78
N SER A 16 16.50 19.35 -5.55
CA SER A 16 15.77 18.38 -6.33
C SER A 16 15.03 17.51 -5.33
N HIS A 17 13.76 17.84 -5.09
CA HIS A 17 12.86 17.02 -4.29
C HIS A 17 12.66 15.71 -5.08
N CYS A 18 13.55 14.76 -4.86
CA CYS A 18 13.63 13.53 -5.62
C CYS A 18 12.78 12.48 -4.92
N PHE A 19 11.47 12.57 -5.09
CA PHE A 19 10.52 11.53 -4.69
C PHE A 19 10.06 10.72 -5.91
N GLU A 20 9.67 9.47 -5.66
CA GLU A 20 9.03 8.62 -6.66
C GLU A 20 7.66 9.19 -7.07
N ARG A 21 7.31 9.06 -8.34
CA ARG A 21 6.01 9.47 -8.89
C ARG A 21 5.29 8.24 -9.42
N ASP A 22 4.17 7.89 -8.79
CA ASP A 22 3.30 6.80 -9.23
C ASP A 22 1.91 7.36 -9.58
N TYR A 23 1.80 7.94 -10.76
CA TYR A 23 0.58 8.61 -11.20
C TYR A 23 -0.23 7.71 -12.14
N VAL A 24 -1.56 7.75 -11.99
CA VAL A 24 -2.43 7.28 -13.07
C VAL A 24 -2.38 8.28 -14.23
N SER A 25 -2.46 7.78 -15.46
CA SER A 25 -2.27 8.57 -16.69
C SER A 25 -3.16 9.81 -16.78
N GLU A 26 -4.38 9.72 -16.25
CA GLU A 26 -5.37 10.81 -16.25
C GLU A 26 -5.22 11.80 -15.08
N ALA A 27 -4.26 11.57 -14.18
CA ALA A 27 -4.10 12.32 -12.94
C ALA A 27 -2.63 12.58 -12.63
N VAL A 28 -1.92 13.10 -13.63
CA VAL A 28 -0.53 13.52 -13.52
C VAL A 28 -0.47 14.91 -12.88
N LEU A 29 0.32 15.04 -11.82
CA LEU A 29 0.56 16.33 -11.17
C LEU A 29 1.65 17.11 -11.92
N THR A 30 1.48 18.41 -12.03
CA THR A 30 2.51 19.34 -12.49
C THR A 30 3.53 19.59 -11.39
N LYS A 31 4.73 20.08 -11.74
CA LYS A 31 5.76 20.44 -10.77
C LYS A 31 5.30 21.49 -9.75
N GLU A 32 4.48 22.46 -10.17
CA GLU A 32 3.92 23.48 -9.26
C GLU A 32 2.94 22.89 -8.24
N GLN A 33 2.12 21.94 -8.69
CA GLN A 33 1.23 21.21 -7.79
C GLN A 33 2.03 20.34 -6.81
N GLU A 34 3.08 19.66 -7.27
CA GLU A 34 3.99 18.89 -6.43
C GLU A 34 4.67 19.76 -5.35
N MET A 35 5.12 20.97 -5.71
CA MET A 35 5.67 21.92 -4.73
C MET A 35 4.63 22.34 -3.70
N THR A 36 3.41 22.67 -4.14
CA THR A 36 2.30 23.02 -3.24
C THR A 36 1.97 21.87 -2.30
N ILE A 37 1.94 20.63 -2.80
CA ILE A 37 1.71 19.44 -1.98
C ILE A 37 2.85 19.25 -0.98
N SER A 38 4.10 19.45 -1.41
CA SER A 38 5.27 19.35 -0.52
C SER A 38 5.20 20.35 0.63
N ASP A 39 4.77 21.58 0.37
CA ASP A 39 4.61 22.60 1.41
C ASP A 39 3.41 22.32 2.32
N LEU A 40 2.33 21.76 1.79
CA LEU A 40 1.20 21.26 2.59
C LEU A 40 1.66 20.14 3.53
N VAL A 41 2.45 19.19 3.02
CA VAL A 41 2.98 18.05 3.78
C VAL A 41 3.89 18.50 4.93
N LYS A 42 4.75 19.51 4.70
CA LYS A 42 5.60 20.11 5.76
C LYS A 42 4.77 20.69 6.91
N LYS A 43 3.57 21.22 6.65
CA LYS A 43 2.67 21.72 7.72
C LYS A 43 2.18 20.62 8.66
N PHE A 44 2.24 19.35 8.24
CA PHE A 44 1.95 18.18 9.09
C PHE A 44 3.20 17.62 9.79
N GLY A 45 4.36 18.27 9.64
CA GLY A 45 5.62 17.85 10.27
C GLY A 45 6.37 16.73 9.54
N ILE A 46 5.89 16.31 8.37
CA ILE A 46 6.59 15.35 7.51
C ILE A 46 7.75 16.08 6.81
N LYS A 47 8.98 15.62 7.07
CA LYS A 47 10.21 16.29 6.61
C LYS A 47 10.65 15.83 5.23
N GLU A 48 10.49 14.54 4.94
CA GLU A 48 11.00 13.90 3.75
C GLU A 48 9.91 13.07 3.08
N ILE A 49 9.68 13.35 1.80
CA ILE A 49 8.70 12.65 0.98
C ILE A 49 9.45 11.59 0.18
N SER A 50 9.02 10.33 0.28
CA SER A 50 9.56 9.24 -0.53
C SER A 50 8.82 9.08 -1.85
N LYS A 51 7.49 9.25 -1.84
CA LYS A 51 6.63 9.04 -3.00
C LYS A 51 5.42 9.95 -3.00
N ILE A 52 5.00 10.38 -4.18
CA ILE A 52 3.66 10.91 -4.44
C ILE A 52 2.98 9.99 -5.44
N SER A 53 1.74 9.61 -5.14
CA SER A 53 0.93 8.77 -6.03
C SER A 53 -0.45 9.35 -6.24
N THR A 54 -1.07 9.02 -7.37
CA THR A 54 -2.46 9.36 -7.67
C THR A 54 -3.23 8.10 -8.02
N HIS A 55 -4.51 8.04 -7.63
CA HIS A 55 -5.35 6.86 -7.86
C HIS A 55 -6.80 7.26 -8.14
N ASN A 56 -7.48 6.41 -8.92
CA ASN A 56 -8.90 6.55 -9.21
C ASN A 56 -9.75 6.02 -8.05
N LEU A 57 -10.87 6.69 -7.77
CA LEU A 57 -11.82 6.30 -6.72
C LEU A 57 -13.02 5.55 -7.33
N PHE A 58 -12.77 4.40 -7.95
CA PHE A 58 -13.82 3.64 -8.62
C PHE A 58 -14.96 3.20 -7.67
N PRO A 59 -16.22 3.14 -8.16
CA PRO A 59 -16.65 3.39 -9.54
C PRO A 59 -16.86 4.88 -9.90
N SER A 60 -16.46 5.83 -9.05
CA SER A 60 -16.63 7.27 -9.33
C SER A 60 -15.55 7.82 -10.29
N PRO A 61 -15.79 8.97 -10.95
CA PRO A 61 -14.78 9.65 -11.77
C PRO A 61 -13.76 10.44 -10.93
N PHE A 62 -13.86 10.38 -9.60
CA PHE A 62 -13.04 11.15 -8.69
C PHE A 62 -11.68 10.51 -8.47
N ARG A 63 -10.72 11.32 -8.03
CA ARG A 63 -9.34 10.91 -7.86
C ARG A 63 -8.78 11.44 -6.55
N SER A 64 -7.74 10.79 -6.06
CA SER A 64 -7.09 11.16 -4.81
C SER A 64 -5.58 11.04 -4.92
N ILE A 65 -4.88 11.82 -4.10
CA ILE A 65 -3.43 11.88 -4.03
C ILE A 65 -3.01 11.26 -2.70
N ARG A 66 -1.96 10.43 -2.73
CA ARG A 66 -1.28 9.97 -1.51
C ARG A 66 0.16 10.41 -1.53
N VAL A 67 0.61 11.00 -0.44
CA VAL A 67 2.01 11.34 -0.20
C VAL A 67 2.54 10.42 0.88
N PHE A 68 3.69 9.80 0.61
CA PHE A 68 4.36 8.89 1.51
C PHE A 68 5.57 9.58 2.12
N GLU A 69 5.69 9.50 3.43
CA GLU A 69 6.91 9.86 4.15
C GLU A 69 8.03 8.86 3.82
N ALA A 70 9.29 9.29 3.98
CA ALA A 70 10.43 8.39 4.03
C ALA A 70 10.26 7.31 5.11
N GLU A 71 10.66 6.09 4.77
CA GLU A 71 10.46 4.93 5.63
C GLU A 71 11.45 4.89 6.79
N GLN A 72 10.97 4.47 7.96
CA GLN A 72 11.79 4.17 9.13
C GLN A 72 11.83 2.66 9.33
N VAL A 73 13.02 2.07 9.27
CA VAL A 73 13.21 0.61 9.38
C VAL A 73 13.81 0.26 10.73
N LYS A 74 13.13 -0.61 11.48
CA LYS A 74 13.61 -1.19 12.74
C LYS A 74 13.47 -2.71 12.71
N GLY A 75 14.57 -3.39 12.39
CA GLY A 75 14.58 -4.84 12.23
C GLY A 75 13.70 -5.26 11.06
N ARG A 76 12.66 -6.07 11.32
CA ARG A 76 11.67 -6.47 10.31
C ARG A 76 10.54 -5.44 10.13
N ASN A 77 10.40 -4.47 11.02
CA ASN A 77 9.32 -3.50 10.98
C ASN A 77 9.72 -2.28 10.14
N VAL A 78 8.85 -1.89 9.23
CA VAL A 78 8.97 -0.66 8.42
C VAL A 78 7.78 0.21 8.76
N THR A 79 8.00 1.42 9.28
CA THR A 79 6.93 2.38 9.57
C THR A 79 7.08 3.63 8.72
N PHE A 80 5.96 4.23 8.32
CA PHE A 80 5.91 5.47 7.56
C PHE A 80 4.55 6.13 7.72
N GLN A 81 4.46 7.43 7.44
CA GLN A 81 3.19 8.13 7.35
C GLN A 81 2.69 8.25 5.91
N VAL A 82 1.38 8.23 5.75
CA VAL A 82 0.70 8.49 4.47
C VAL A 82 -0.28 9.64 4.65
N LEU A 83 -0.09 10.71 3.89
CA LEU A 83 -1.02 11.82 3.82
C LEU A 83 -1.96 11.66 2.63
N ASN A 84 -3.27 11.65 2.88
CA ASN A 84 -4.28 11.68 1.83
C ASN A 84 -4.59 13.14 1.48
N VAL A 85 -4.29 13.54 0.25
CA VAL A 85 -4.48 14.90 -0.24
C VAL A 85 -5.63 14.92 -1.25
N SER A 86 -6.55 15.85 -1.03
CA SER A 86 -7.65 16.18 -1.91
C SER A 86 -7.26 17.33 -2.83
N TYR A 87 -7.74 17.29 -4.07
CA TYR A 87 -7.61 18.37 -5.05
C TYR A 87 -9.00 18.72 -5.56
N ASN A 88 -9.45 19.97 -5.42
CA ASN A 88 -10.84 20.35 -5.76
C ASN A 88 -11.27 19.93 -7.17
N LYS A 89 -10.39 20.05 -8.17
CA LYS A 89 -10.73 19.71 -9.56
C LYS A 89 -10.95 18.21 -9.80
N TRP A 90 -10.60 17.36 -8.83
CA TRP A 90 -10.76 15.90 -8.91
C TRP A 90 -11.90 15.38 -8.03
N LEU A 91 -12.70 16.26 -7.45
CA LEU A 91 -13.77 15.96 -6.51
C LEU A 91 -15.10 16.59 -6.99
N PRO A 92 -16.25 16.24 -6.39
CA PRO A 92 -17.51 16.94 -6.67
C PRO A 92 -17.37 18.46 -6.51
N ALA A 93 -18.08 19.25 -7.32
CA ALA A 93 -17.94 20.72 -7.36
C ALA A 93 -18.11 21.41 -6.00
N ASP A 94 -18.98 20.89 -5.13
CA ASP A 94 -19.24 21.45 -3.80
C ASP A 94 -18.29 20.95 -2.71
N SER A 95 -17.29 20.16 -3.08
CA SER A 95 -16.30 19.62 -2.14
C SER A 95 -15.47 20.74 -1.55
N LYS A 96 -15.50 20.84 -0.21
CA LYS A 96 -14.75 21.83 0.55
C LYS A 96 -13.97 21.13 1.67
N PRO A 97 -12.84 21.70 2.11
CA PRO A 97 -12.12 21.18 3.27
C PRO A 97 -13.02 21.19 4.51
N LYS A 98 -12.91 20.12 5.31
CA LYS A 98 -13.54 20.02 6.62
C LYS A 98 -12.80 20.91 7.62
N LYS A 99 -13.47 21.25 8.74
CA LYS A 99 -12.96 22.15 9.79
C LYS A 99 -11.53 21.83 10.30
N ASN A 100 -11.14 20.55 10.31
CA ASN A 100 -9.86 20.10 10.85
C ASN A 100 -8.81 19.81 9.76
N GLN A 101 -9.11 20.10 8.49
CA GLN A 101 -8.20 19.90 7.37
C GLN A 101 -7.37 21.15 7.12
N ILE A 102 -6.11 20.96 6.76
CA ILE A 102 -5.24 22.07 6.35
C ILE A 102 -5.41 22.25 4.85
N GLN A 103 -5.74 23.45 4.43
CA GLN A 103 -5.85 23.83 3.02
C GLN A 103 -4.63 24.65 2.58
N LEU A 104 -4.12 24.38 1.38
CA LEU A 104 -3.14 25.21 0.70
C LEU A 104 -3.51 25.32 -0.78
N GLY A 105 -3.95 26.51 -1.20
CA GLY A 105 -4.52 26.74 -2.53
C GLY A 105 -5.72 25.82 -2.79
N ASN A 106 -5.63 25.05 -3.87
CA ASN A 106 -6.68 24.12 -4.30
C ASN A 106 -6.57 22.72 -3.67
N PHE A 107 -5.60 22.51 -2.78
CA PHE A 107 -5.35 21.24 -2.11
C PHE A 107 -5.72 21.31 -0.63
N TRP A 108 -6.19 20.20 -0.08
CA TRP A 108 -6.34 20.06 1.37
C TRP A 108 -6.12 18.63 1.81
N ALA A 109 -5.75 18.46 3.07
CA ALA A 109 -5.50 17.15 3.65
C ALA A 109 -5.97 17.09 5.11
N ASP A 110 -6.28 15.88 5.55
CA ASP A 110 -6.46 15.58 6.98
C ASP A 110 -5.13 15.10 7.59
N LYS A 111 -5.12 14.75 8.87
CA LYS A 111 -3.95 14.21 9.56
C LYS A 111 -3.35 13.01 8.82
N PRO A 112 -2.01 12.88 8.78
CA PRO A 112 -1.35 11.70 8.23
C PRO A 112 -1.78 10.41 8.94
N LEU A 113 -1.86 9.33 8.18
CA LEU A 113 -2.12 7.99 8.67
C LEU A 113 -0.80 7.26 8.88
N SER A 114 -0.55 6.77 10.10
CA SER A 114 0.59 5.88 10.35
C SER A 114 0.36 4.52 9.70
N ARG A 115 1.36 4.04 8.98
CA ARG A 115 1.38 2.72 8.34
C ARG A 115 2.61 1.94 8.80
N SER A 116 2.45 0.62 8.81
CA SER A 116 3.52 -0.30 9.09
C SER A 116 3.48 -1.47 8.11
N GLN A 117 4.65 -2.03 7.85
CA GLN A 117 4.84 -3.25 7.07
C GLN A 117 5.87 -4.13 7.78
N THR A 118 5.78 -5.42 7.51
CA THR A 118 6.77 -6.41 7.95
C THR A 118 7.57 -6.90 6.76
N ILE A 119 8.90 -6.87 6.90
CA ILE A 119 9.86 -7.45 5.97
C ILE A 119 9.85 -8.96 6.10
N LEU A 120 9.69 -9.63 4.96
CA LEU A 120 9.85 -11.07 4.78
C LEU A 120 11.08 -11.31 3.90
N LYS A 121 11.98 -12.17 4.35
CA LYS A 121 13.20 -12.56 3.65
C LYS A 121 13.01 -13.96 3.08
N VAL A 122 12.96 -14.06 1.77
CA VAL A 122 12.87 -15.35 1.07
C VAL A 122 14.05 -15.45 0.13
N ASP A 123 14.93 -16.40 0.41
CA ASP A 123 16.24 -16.56 -0.22
C ASP A 123 17.06 -15.25 -0.15
N LYS A 124 17.43 -14.68 -1.30
CA LYS A 124 18.14 -13.39 -1.41
C LYS A 124 17.22 -12.20 -1.63
N ASN A 125 15.89 -12.42 -1.64
CA ASN A 125 14.90 -11.40 -1.97
C ASN A 125 14.19 -10.89 -0.71
N VAL A 126 13.83 -9.61 -0.75
CA VAL A 126 13.08 -8.93 0.31
C VAL A 126 11.67 -8.63 -0.18
N TYR A 127 10.69 -9.14 0.56
CA TYR A 127 9.27 -8.90 0.35
C TYR A 127 8.71 -8.12 1.54
N ARG A 128 7.52 -7.54 1.35
CA ARG A 128 6.84 -6.79 2.40
C ARG A 128 5.39 -7.19 2.46
N THR A 129 4.85 -7.24 3.67
CA THR A 129 3.44 -7.50 3.93
C THR A 129 2.90 -6.44 4.89
N ASN A 130 1.64 -6.04 4.71
CA ASN A 130 0.99 -5.03 5.55
C ASN A 130 0.51 -5.61 6.88
N SER A 131 0.23 -6.91 6.94
CA SER A 131 -0.30 -7.53 8.16
C SER A 131 0.14 -8.98 8.32
N ILE A 132 0.45 -9.36 9.56
CA ILE A 132 0.71 -10.74 9.98
C ILE A 132 -0.04 -10.96 11.29
N GLN A 133 -0.92 -11.96 11.35
CA GLN A 133 -1.68 -12.27 12.56
C GLN A 133 -1.73 -13.76 12.86
N GLY A 134 -1.38 -14.12 14.10
CA GLY A 134 -1.47 -15.50 14.59
C GLY A 134 -0.47 -16.46 13.94
N ILE A 135 0.50 -15.96 13.19
CA ILE A 135 1.57 -16.69 12.50
C ILE A 135 2.86 -15.86 12.61
N ILE A 136 4.02 -16.51 12.66
CA ILE A 136 5.32 -15.82 12.73
C ILE A 136 5.85 -15.51 11.33
N ALA A 137 6.78 -14.57 11.23
CA ALA A 137 7.30 -14.11 9.94
C ALA A 137 8.06 -15.22 9.20
N GLU A 138 8.77 -16.08 9.91
CA GLU A 138 9.51 -17.23 9.38
C GLU A 138 8.58 -18.25 8.71
N ASP A 139 7.41 -18.53 9.30
CA ASP A 139 6.40 -19.39 8.67
C ASP A 139 5.80 -18.73 7.42
N CYS A 140 5.62 -17.40 7.46
CA CYS A 140 5.17 -16.65 6.28
C CYS A 140 6.21 -16.73 5.15
N GLU A 141 7.50 -16.65 5.46
CA GLU A 141 8.62 -16.80 4.53
C GLU A 141 8.65 -18.20 3.90
N MET A 142 8.44 -19.25 4.70
CA MET A 142 8.33 -20.62 4.20
C MET A 142 7.16 -20.78 3.23
N ILE A 143 5.98 -20.27 3.58
CA ILE A 143 4.79 -20.29 2.73
C ILE A 143 5.07 -19.56 1.41
N LEU A 144 5.60 -18.33 1.51
CA LEU A 144 5.91 -17.49 0.36
C LEU A 144 6.96 -18.12 -0.56
N SER A 145 8.00 -18.73 0.00
CA SER A 145 9.03 -19.46 -0.76
C SER A 145 8.43 -20.59 -1.60
N LYS A 146 7.53 -21.40 -1.00
CA LYS A 146 6.85 -22.49 -1.70
C LYS A 146 5.92 -21.97 -2.80
N LEU A 147 5.17 -20.90 -2.55
CA LEU A 147 4.29 -20.28 -3.54
C LEU A 147 5.06 -19.74 -4.74
N ILE A 148 6.12 -18.95 -4.50
CA ILE A 148 6.95 -18.36 -5.56
C ILE A 148 7.65 -19.45 -6.39
N SER A 149 8.06 -20.55 -5.74
CA SER A 149 8.71 -21.68 -6.41
C SER A 149 7.74 -22.64 -7.11
N ASN A 150 6.43 -22.34 -7.14
CA ASN A 150 5.38 -23.26 -7.62
C ASN A 150 5.40 -24.65 -6.94
N LYS A 151 5.84 -24.72 -5.68
CA LYS A 151 5.92 -25.94 -4.87
C LYS A 151 4.67 -26.09 -4.01
N TYR A 152 3.51 -26.20 -4.65
CA TYR A 152 2.22 -26.35 -3.99
C TYR A 152 1.28 -27.25 -4.81
N ASP A 153 0.38 -27.91 -4.10
CA ASP A 153 -0.77 -28.61 -4.69
C ASP A 153 -1.97 -27.65 -4.73
N ILE A 154 -2.91 -27.91 -5.64
CA ILE A 154 -4.18 -27.18 -5.71
C ILE A 154 -5.33 -28.15 -5.48
N SER A 155 -6.36 -27.69 -4.77
CA SER A 155 -7.60 -28.45 -4.62
C SER A 155 -8.43 -28.38 -5.91
N PRO A 156 -9.31 -29.38 -6.20
CA PRO A 156 -10.10 -29.39 -7.43
C PRO A 156 -11.00 -28.16 -7.63
N SER A 157 -11.36 -27.46 -6.55
CA SER A 157 -12.17 -26.24 -6.54
C SER A 157 -11.42 -24.97 -6.93
N VAL A 158 -10.10 -25.03 -7.11
CA VAL A 158 -9.27 -23.85 -7.41
C VAL A 158 -9.16 -23.64 -8.91
N ASN A 159 -9.59 -22.47 -9.38
CA ASN A 159 -9.40 -22.07 -10.76
C ASN A 159 -7.91 -21.74 -11.04
N LYS A 160 -7.28 -22.49 -11.94
CA LYS A 160 -5.89 -22.29 -12.36
C LYS A 160 -5.66 -20.95 -13.06
N ASP A 161 -6.64 -20.46 -13.81
CA ASP A 161 -6.52 -19.20 -14.54
C ASP A 161 -6.42 -18.00 -13.60
N SER A 162 -7.09 -18.09 -12.43
CA SER A 162 -6.95 -17.09 -11.37
C SER A 162 -5.54 -17.08 -10.76
N LEU A 163 -4.91 -18.25 -10.57
CA LEU A 163 -3.54 -18.34 -10.05
C LEU A 163 -2.52 -17.66 -10.97
N ASN A 164 -2.72 -17.74 -12.29
CA ASN A 164 -1.85 -17.09 -13.27
C ASN A 164 -1.89 -15.56 -13.16
N GLN A 165 -2.92 -14.99 -12.53
CA GLN A 165 -3.11 -13.56 -12.34
C GLN A 165 -2.57 -13.05 -10.99
N VAL A 166 -2.22 -13.96 -10.08
CA VAL A 166 -1.67 -13.62 -8.76
C VAL A 166 -0.26 -13.05 -8.89
N ASN A 167 -0.02 -11.91 -8.25
CA ASN A 167 1.33 -11.36 -8.14
C ASN A 167 2.03 -11.92 -6.90
N TRP A 168 2.68 -13.07 -7.05
CA TRP A 168 3.41 -13.76 -5.97
C TRP A 168 4.51 -12.92 -5.31
N SER A 169 5.01 -11.89 -5.99
CA SER A 169 6.03 -10.97 -5.45
C SER A 169 5.45 -9.84 -4.58
N LYS A 170 4.12 -9.73 -4.48
CA LYS A 170 3.42 -8.67 -3.76
C LYS A 170 2.42 -9.26 -2.74
N PRO A 171 2.90 -9.96 -1.70
CA PRO A 171 2.04 -10.36 -0.60
C PRO A 171 1.50 -9.11 0.13
N ILE A 172 0.25 -9.17 0.56
CA ILE A 172 -0.42 -8.09 1.28
C ILE A 172 -0.59 -8.46 2.75
N SER A 173 -0.94 -9.72 3.04
CA SER A 173 -1.20 -10.15 4.41
C SER A 173 -1.13 -11.66 4.59
N PHE A 174 -0.83 -12.07 5.83
CA PHE A 174 -0.84 -13.47 6.28
C PHE A 174 -1.64 -13.57 7.59
N PHE A 175 -2.67 -14.41 7.61
CA PHE A 175 -3.52 -14.60 8.78
C PHE A 175 -3.68 -16.09 9.06
N LYS A 176 -3.42 -16.53 10.29
CA LYS A 176 -3.81 -17.87 10.72
C LYS A 176 -5.33 -17.89 10.92
N ALA A 177 -6.04 -18.69 10.13
CA ALA A 177 -7.47 -18.87 10.30
C ALA A 177 -7.74 -19.67 11.59
N LYS A 178 -8.68 -19.20 12.42
CA LYS A 178 -9.14 -19.94 13.60
C LYS A 178 -10.00 -21.12 13.14
N THR A 179 -9.64 -22.32 13.57
CA THR A 179 -10.33 -23.57 13.29
C THR A 179 -11.71 -23.61 13.95
N ASN A 180 -12.74 -24.06 13.22
CA ASN A 180 -13.94 -24.65 13.85
C ASN A 180 -13.56 -25.97 14.51
N ALA A 181 -14.08 -26.23 15.71
CA ALA A 181 -13.71 -27.37 16.58
C ALA A 181 -13.87 -28.76 15.92
N GLU A 182 -14.65 -28.87 14.85
CA GLU A 182 -14.85 -30.12 14.10
C GLU A 182 -13.74 -30.43 13.08
N PHE A 183 -12.93 -29.43 12.67
CA PHE A 183 -11.86 -29.63 11.70
C PHE A 183 -10.51 -29.19 12.32
N LYS A 184 -9.79 -30.15 12.91
CA LYS A 184 -8.43 -30.02 13.48
C LYS A 184 -7.33 -29.67 12.45
N LYS A 185 -7.54 -28.74 11.51
CA LYS A 185 -6.52 -28.35 10.53
C LYS A 185 -6.47 -26.83 10.42
N ALA A 186 -5.45 -26.24 11.02
CA ALA A 186 -5.14 -24.83 10.86
C ALA A 186 -4.89 -24.53 9.38
N SER A 187 -5.64 -23.58 8.82
CA SER A 187 -5.34 -22.98 7.53
C SER A 187 -4.76 -21.59 7.72
N VAL A 188 -4.06 -21.11 6.69
CA VAL A 188 -3.51 -19.76 6.62
C VAL A 188 -4.20 -19.06 5.46
N SER A 189 -4.79 -17.90 5.72
CA SER A 189 -5.24 -17.00 4.67
C SER A 189 -4.07 -16.12 4.24
N VAL A 190 -3.80 -16.06 2.94
CA VAL A 190 -2.74 -15.22 2.37
C VAL A 190 -3.31 -14.39 1.24
N THR A 191 -3.07 -13.09 1.29
CA THR A 191 -3.57 -12.13 0.31
C THR A 191 -2.43 -11.67 -0.58
N PHE A 192 -2.64 -11.59 -1.89
CA PHE A 192 -1.67 -11.10 -2.88
C PHE A 192 -2.30 -10.09 -3.82
N LEU A 193 -1.54 -9.09 -4.29
CA LEU A 193 -2.01 -8.19 -5.34
C LEU A 193 -2.24 -8.95 -6.65
N HIS A 194 -3.14 -8.41 -7.48
CA HIS A 194 -3.24 -8.79 -8.88
C HIS A 194 -1.99 -8.33 -9.66
N LYS A 195 -1.60 -9.05 -10.73
CA LYS A 195 -0.46 -8.67 -11.59
C LYS A 195 -0.69 -7.34 -12.31
N LEU A 196 -1.89 -7.17 -12.88
CA LEU A 196 -2.34 -5.91 -13.47
C LEU A 196 -2.70 -4.90 -12.39
N LYS A 197 -2.24 -3.65 -12.55
CA LYS A 197 -2.56 -2.51 -11.68
C LYS A 197 -4.08 -2.30 -11.61
N ASP A 198 -4.58 -1.85 -10.47
CA ASP A 198 -6.00 -1.52 -10.21
C ASP A 198 -7.02 -2.67 -10.37
N ASN A 199 -6.56 -3.92 -10.52
CA ASN A 199 -7.42 -5.11 -10.63
C ASN A 199 -7.61 -5.85 -9.28
N GLY A 200 -7.37 -5.14 -8.17
CA GLY A 200 -7.59 -5.65 -6.83
C GLY A 200 -6.57 -6.69 -6.37
N PHE A 201 -7.05 -7.70 -5.66
CA PHE A 201 -6.22 -8.71 -4.98
C PHE A 201 -6.90 -10.08 -4.95
N PHE A 202 -6.12 -11.09 -4.60
CA PHE A 202 -6.57 -12.46 -4.37
C PHE A 202 -6.38 -12.84 -2.90
N ASP A 203 -7.40 -13.43 -2.30
CA ASP A 203 -7.34 -14.11 -1.02
C ASP A 203 -7.25 -15.62 -1.25
N LEU A 204 -6.20 -16.23 -0.71
CA LEU A 204 -5.93 -17.66 -0.83
C LEU A 204 -6.09 -18.32 0.53
N GLU A 205 -6.85 -19.40 0.60
CA GLU A 205 -6.83 -20.29 1.76
C GLU A 205 -5.79 -21.40 1.53
N ILE A 206 -4.81 -21.49 2.42
CA ILE A 206 -3.71 -22.44 2.35
C ILE A 206 -3.81 -23.44 3.50
N LYS A 207 -3.75 -24.73 3.17
CA LYS A 207 -3.65 -25.82 4.15
C LYS A 207 -2.24 -26.38 4.14
N ILE A 208 -1.63 -26.45 5.32
CA ILE A 208 -0.30 -27.03 5.53
C ILE A 208 -0.50 -28.44 6.09
N LYS A 209 0.05 -29.45 5.40
CA LYS A 209 0.02 -30.86 5.84
C LYS A 209 1.44 -31.42 5.79
N GLY A 210 2.12 -31.41 6.93
CA GLY A 210 3.57 -31.64 6.96
C GLY A 210 4.27 -30.64 6.06
N ASP A 211 5.11 -31.10 5.14
CA ASP A 211 5.83 -30.26 4.19
C ASP A 211 5.01 -29.83 2.96
N LYS A 212 3.80 -30.36 2.79
CA LYS A 212 2.95 -30.04 1.64
C LYS A 212 2.13 -28.77 1.90
N LEU A 213 2.17 -27.87 0.92
CA LEU A 213 1.32 -26.68 0.85
C LEU A 213 0.21 -26.95 -0.16
N ILE A 214 -1.05 -26.84 0.27
CA ILE A 214 -2.22 -27.04 -0.60
C ILE A 214 -3.02 -25.74 -0.64
N ILE A 215 -3.20 -25.15 -1.82
CA ILE A 215 -4.15 -24.07 -2.04
C ILE A 215 -5.55 -24.70 -2.06
N ALA A 216 -6.34 -24.41 -1.04
CA ALA A 216 -7.70 -24.96 -0.87
C ALA A 216 -8.75 -24.12 -1.60
N GLN A 217 -8.55 -22.80 -1.61
CA GLN A 217 -9.46 -21.85 -2.21
C GLN A 217 -8.70 -20.62 -2.71
N ILE A 218 -9.24 -19.97 -3.74
CA ILE A 218 -8.85 -18.64 -4.20
C ILE A 218 -10.11 -17.80 -4.40
N LEU A 219 -10.11 -16.58 -3.89
CA LEU A 219 -11.16 -15.59 -4.08
C LEU A 219 -10.53 -14.31 -4.64
N GLN A 220 -11.13 -13.74 -5.68
CA GLN A 220 -10.70 -12.46 -6.23
C GLN A 220 -11.62 -11.35 -5.72
N SER A 221 -11.04 -10.22 -5.35
CA SER A 221 -11.79 -9.01 -4.99
C SER A 221 -11.21 -7.81 -5.70
N ASN A 222 -12.07 -7.06 -6.38
CA ASN A 222 -11.72 -5.82 -7.08
C ASN A 222 -11.81 -4.59 -6.15
N SER A 223 -12.12 -4.80 -4.87
CA SER A 223 -12.33 -3.70 -3.94
C SER A 223 -10.99 -3.13 -3.46
N LEU A 224 -10.69 -1.87 -3.85
CA LEU A 224 -9.66 -1.04 -3.22
C LEU A 224 -9.86 -0.84 -1.70
N ALA A 225 -10.97 -1.31 -1.12
CA ALA A 225 -11.28 -1.13 0.30
C ALA A 225 -10.34 -1.90 1.24
N HIS A 226 -9.55 -2.88 0.79
CA HIS A 226 -8.72 -3.63 1.73
C HIS A 226 -7.44 -2.91 2.19
N GLU A 227 -6.92 -1.95 1.41
CA GLU A 227 -5.86 -1.06 1.90
C GLU A 227 -6.37 -0.07 2.98
N ILE A 228 -7.69 0.12 3.05
CA ILE A 228 -8.37 0.98 4.02
C ILE A 228 -8.89 0.17 5.23
N ARG A 229 -9.30 -1.10 5.04
CA ARG A 229 -10.00 -1.91 6.08
C ARG A 229 -9.14 -2.51 7.19
N ASN A 230 -7.81 -2.61 7.04
CA ASN A 230 -6.99 -3.31 8.04
C ASN A 230 -6.63 -2.51 9.31
N ASN A 231 -7.12 -1.28 9.49
CA ASN A 231 -6.77 -0.45 10.64
C ASN A 231 -7.94 0.06 11.51
N ASN A 232 -9.18 -0.39 11.26
CA ASN A 232 -10.30 -0.06 12.16
C ASN A 232 -10.64 -1.26 13.05
N ASN A 233 -10.08 -1.28 14.25
CA ASN A 233 -10.74 -1.89 15.40
C ASN A 233 -12.06 -1.13 15.62
N HIS A 234 -13.15 -1.54 14.96
CA HIS A 234 -14.52 -1.45 15.45
C HIS A 234 -15.43 -2.28 14.52
N LYS A 235 -16.25 -3.13 15.16
CA LYS A 235 -17.39 -3.84 14.58
C LYS A 235 -18.09 -3.03 13.50
N CYS A 236 -18.44 -3.64 12.38
CA CYS A 236 -19.72 -3.37 11.73
C CYS A 236 -20.17 -4.61 10.95
N ASP A 237 -21.41 -4.98 11.26
CA ASP A 237 -22.14 -6.12 10.77
C ASP A 237 -22.34 -6.10 9.25
N PHE A 238 -22.36 -7.29 8.67
CA PHE A 238 -22.77 -7.52 7.30
C PHE A 238 -24.24 -7.08 7.14
N ILE A 239 -24.49 -6.01 6.39
CA ILE A 239 -25.78 -5.86 5.70
C ILE A 239 -25.67 -6.76 4.46
N ARG A 240 -26.30 -7.94 4.54
CA ARG A 240 -26.69 -8.72 3.37
C ARG A 240 -27.69 -7.89 2.56
N VAL A 241 -27.58 -7.99 1.24
CA VAL A 241 -28.61 -7.56 0.27
C VAL A 241 -29.99 -8.06 0.72
#